data_AF-A0AAP0C271-F1
#
_entry.id   AF-A0AAP0C271-F1
#
_cell.length_a   1.000
_cell.length_b   1.000
_cell.length_c   1.000
_cell.angle_alpha   90.00
_cell.angle_beta   90.00
_cell.angle_gamma   90.00
#
_symmetry.space_group_name_H-M   'P 1'
#
loop_
_entity.id
_entity.type
_entity.pdbx_description
1 polymer ?
#
loop_
_entity_poly.entity_id
_entity_poly.type
_entity_poly.pdbx_seq_one_letter_code
_entity_poly.pdbx_strand_id
1 'polypeptide(L)'
;MPAKRRRKPDFRFQNVPLSEEELERKKKKEEKAKEKELKKQKAAQKAAEAAKLKAQQQGPTTSKASKKKPGMADAVDENPEDFIDPETPSGDKKKLSKQMAKQFSPEAVEKGWYEWWEQSGFFEADSNSSKPPFTIMIFSNNLICRSRILKNAFYVLPPPNVTGALHIGHALTAAIQDTIIRWRRMSGYNTLWVPGMDHAGIATQVELTSKRLVLDVAYWWLSKWYGNGKNEYGGTILKQLRRLGASLDWSRECFTMDEKRSYAVTEAFVRLYKEGLVYRDLRLVNWDCVLRTTISDIEVDNIDIKEKTPLKVPGYKNMVEFGVLTSFAYPLEENIGEIIVATTRVETMLGDTAIAVHPDDPRYKHLHEKFASHPFNGRRLPIVCDSILVDPIFGTGAVK
;
A
#
# COMPACT_ATOMS: atom_id res chain seq x y z
N MET A 1 -76.20 -9.10 32.01
CA MET A 1 -75.18 -8.21 32.62
C MET A 1 -73.93 -9.01 32.94
N PRO A 2 -72.73 -8.61 32.47
CA PRO A 2 -71.49 -9.35 32.67
C PRO A 2 -70.56 -8.73 33.74
N ALA A 3 -69.57 -9.50 34.21
CA ALA A 3 -68.47 -9.02 35.05
C ALA A 3 -67.10 -9.61 34.64
N LYS A 4 -66.23 -8.69 34.19
CA LYS A 4 -64.75 -8.56 34.26
C LYS A 4 -63.78 -9.76 34.11
N ARG A 5 -62.87 -9.64 33.13
CA ARG A 5 -61.42 -10.00 33.23
C ARG A 5 -60.53 -8.93 32.53
N ARG A 6 -59.25 -8.86 32.95
CA ARG A 6 -58.31 -7.71 32.98
C ARG A 6 -57.55 -7.37 31.67
N ARG A 7 -57.01 -6.15 31.63
CA ARG A 7 -56.34 -5.38 30.54
C ARG A 7 -54.88 -5.79 30.23
N LYS A 8 -54.43 -5.54 28.99
CA LYS A 8 -53.04 -5.25 28.58
C LYS A 8 -52.91 -3.74 28.21
N PRO A 9 -51.76 -3.07 28.40
CA PRO A 9 -51.58 -1.67 27.99
C PRO A 9 -50.95 -1.53 26.59
N ASP A 10 -51.54 -0.62 25.80
CA ASP A 10 -51.03 -0.04 24.54
C ASP A 10 -50.04 1.10 24.86
N PHE A 11 -48.87 1.12 24.22
CA PHE A 11 -47.98 2.29 24.21
C PHE A 11 -48.15 3.05 22.89
N ARG A 12 -48.78 4.24 22.95
CA ARG A 12 -48.75 5.25 21.89
C ARG A 12 -47.61 6.23 22.15
N PHE A 13 -46.77 6.50 21.15
CA PHE A 13 -45.78 7.58 21.20
C PHE A 13 -46.48 8.94 21.11
N GLN A 14 -46.21 9.83 22.08
CA GLN A 14 -46.58 11.25 22.03
C GLN A 14 -45.44 12.04 21.36
N ASN A 15 -45.77 12.86 20.35
CA ASN A 15 -44.86 13.83 19.74
C ASN A 15 -44.73 15.07 20.66
N VAL A 16 -43.51 15.34 21.12
CA VAL A 16 -43.18 16.57 21.86
C VAL A 16 -42.61 17.61 20.87
N PRO A 17 -43.06 18.88 20.87
CA PRO A 17 -42.54 19.91 19.99
C PRO A 17 -41.12 20.38 20.39
N LEU A 18 -40.26 20.60 19.40
CA LEU A 18 -38.85 21.01 19.54
C LEU A 18 -38.71 22.41 20.16
N SER A 19 -37.67 22.63 20.95
CA SER A 19 -37.40 23.92 21.61
C SER A 19 -36.90 24.99 20.62
N GLU A 20 -37.06 26.28 20.96
CA GLU A 20 -36.68 27.40 20.08
C GLU A 20 -35.19 27.39 19.70
N GLU A 21 -34.30 26.93 20.59
CA GLU A 21 -32.86 26.79 20.31
C GLU A 21 -32.55 25.70 19.27
N GLU A 22 -33.31 24.61 19.24
CA GLU A 22 -33.17 23.54 18.24
C GLU A 22 -33.65 24.01 16.86
N LEU A 23 -34.68 24.87 16.84
CA LEU A 23 -35.19 25.48 15.62
C LEU A 23 -34.19 26.46 15.00
N GLU A 24 -33.49 27.26 15.82
CA GLU A 24 -32.42 28.15 15.35
C GLU A 24 -31.19 27.40 14.84
N ARG A 25 -30.76 26.33 15.53
CA ARG A 25 -29.65 25.48 15.07
C ARG A 25 -29.97 24.82 13.73
N LYS A 26 -31.23 24.42 13.53
CA LYS A 26 -31.69 23.85 12.26
C LYS A 26 -31.71 24.89 11.14
N LYS A 27 -32.20 26.11 11.39
CA LYS A 27 -32.15 27.24 10.44
C LYS A 27 -30.71 27.58 10.02
N LYS A 28 -29.77 27.67 10.97
CA LYS A 28 -28.34 27.92 10.68
C LYS A 28 -27.69 26.78 9.87
N LYS A 29 -28.08 25.53 10.09
CA LYS A 29 -27.59 24.37 9.32
C LYS A 29 -28.15 24.37 7.90
N GLU A 30 -29.41 24.78 7.72
CA GLU A 30 -30.06 24.93 6.41
C GLU A 30 -29.50 26.12 5.62
N GLU A 31 -29.22 27.26 6.25
CA GLU A 31 -28.56 28.41 5.59
C GLU A 31 -27.14 28.05 5.13
N LYS A 32 -26.35 27.36 5.96
CA LYS A 32 -25.01 26.88 5.57
C LYS A 32 -25.06 25.87 4.42
N ALA A 33 -26.09 25.02 4.38
CA ALA A 33 -26.28 24.09 3.27
C ALA A 33 -26.63 24.83 1.96
N LYS A 34 -27.56 25.80 2.02
CA LYS A 34 -27.94 26.64 0.88
C LYS A 34 -26.77 27.48 0.34
N GLU A 35 -25.92 28.01 1.23
CA GLU A 35 -24.72 28.76 0.81
C GLU A 35 -23.69 27.86 0.11
N LYS A 36 -23.48 26.63 0.61
CA LYS A 36 -22.58 25.65 -0.01
C LYS A 36 -23.09 25.20 -1.39
N GLU A 37 -24.40 25.07 -1.54
CA GLU A 37 -25.03 24.73 -2.80
C GLU A 37 -24.96 25.87 -3.82
N LEU A 38 -25.19 27.12 -3.40
CA LEU A 38 -25.02 28.32 -4.24
C LEU A 38 -23.56 28.47 -4.72
N LYS A 39 -22.57 28.17 -3.87
CA LYS A 39 -21.14 28.15 -4.25
C LYS A 39 -20.85 27.06 -5.29
N LYS A 40 -21.44 25.87 -5.14
CA LYS A 40 -21.29 24.77 -6.11
C LYS A 40 -21.93 25.12 -7.46
N GLN A 41 -23.10 25.77 -7.46
CA GLN A 41 -23.78 26.23 -8.69
C GLN A 41 -23.01 27.34 -9.41
N LYS A 42 -22.46 28.33 -8.69
CA LYS A 42 -21.60 29.38 -9.29
C LYS A 42 -20.31 28.81 -9.88
N ALA A 43 -19.70 27.80 -9.24
CA ALA A 43 -18.52 27.12 -9.77
C ALA A 43 -18.84 26.33 -11.05
N ALA A 44 -19.98 25.65 -11.09
CA ALA A 44 -20.44 24.95 -12.28
C ALA A 44 -20.77 25.90 -13.45
N GLN A 45 -21.39 27.06 -13.18
CA GLN A 45 -21.65 28.08 -14.19
C GLN A 45 -20.35 28.64 -14.80
N LYS A 46 -19.34 28.95 -13.98
CA LYS A 46 -18.03 29.40 -14.49
C LYS A 46 -17.31 28.34 -15.32
N ALA A 47 -17.41 27.07 -14.94
CA ALA A 47 -16.83 25.97 -15.71
C ALA A 47 -17.53 25.79 -17.07
N ALA A 48 -18.86 25.96 -17.10
CA ALA A 48 -19.64 25.89 -18.35
C ALA A 48 -19.38 27.09 -19.28
N GLU A 49 -19.19 28.30 -18.74
CA GLU A 49 -18.85 29.49 -19.50
C GLU A 49 -17.43 29.39 -20.10
N ALA A 50 -16.47 28.88 -19.34
CA ALA A 50 -15.12 28.59 -19.82
C ALA A 50 -15.11 27.51 -20.93
N ALA A 51 -16.00 26.52 -20.85
CA ALA A 51 -16.15 25.51 -21.90
C ALA A 51 -16.79 26.09 -23.18
N LYS A 52 -17.77 27.00 -23.06
CA LYS A 52 -18.39 27.69 -24.20
C LYS A 52 -17.41 28.62 -24.93
N LEU A 53 -16.55 29.33 -24.20
CA LEU A 53 -15.48 30.17 -24.78
C LEU A 53 -14.45 29.34 -25.55
N LYS A 54 -14.14 28.12 -25.08
CA LYS A 54 -13.28 27.17 -25.80
C LYS A 54 -13.94 26.58 -27.05
N ALA A 55 -15.26 26.37 -27.02
CA ALA A 55 -16.00 25.84 -28.15
C ALA A 55 -16.25 26.88 -29.27
N GLN A 56 -16.28 28.18 -28.96
CA GLN A 56 -16.39 29.25 -29.96
C GLN A 56 -15.11 29.50 -30.77
N GLN A 57 -13.98 28.92 -30.37
CA GLN A 57 -12.69 29.07 -31.08
C GLN A 57 -12.41 27.97 -32.11
N GLN A 58 -13.32 27.01 -32.32
CA GLN A 58 -13.16 26.00 -33.38
C GLN A 58 -14.48 25.76 -34.14
N GLY A 59 -14.57 26.40 -35.32
CA GLY A 59 -15.55 26.16 -36.38
C GLY A 59 -14.95 26.55 -37.75
N PRO A 60 -15.42 25.97 -38.87
CA PRO A 60 -14.56 25.38 -39.90
C PRO A 60 -14.11 26.32 -41.04
N THR A 61 -12.99 25.96 -41.66
CA THR A 61 -12.30 26.63 -42.78
C THR A 61 -13.07 26.65 -44.11
N THR A 62 -13.13 27.81 -44.78
CA THR A 62 -13.22 27.94 -46.25
C THR A 62 -12.50 29.19 -46.79
N SER A 63 -11.89 29.03 -47.95
CA SER A 63 -10.95 29.89 -48.70
C SER A 63 -11.52 31.16 -49.38
N LYS A 64 -10.74 32.26 -49.43
CA LYS A 64 -10.22 32.98 -50.64
C LYS A 64 -9.92 34.50 -50.42
N ALA A 65 -8.71 34.88 -50.87
CA ALA A 65 -8.32 36.09 -51.62
C ALA A 65 -8.24 37.52 -50.99
N SER A 66 -6.98 37.96 -50.81
CA SER A 66 -6.34 39.24 -51.25
C SER A 66 -6.73 40.64 -50.70
N LYS A 67 -5.78 41.35 -50.04
CA LYS A 67 -5.03 42.55 -50.53
C LYS A 67 -4.12 43.24 -49.45
N LYS A 68 -2.82 43.41 -49.81
CA LYS A 68 -1.69 44.33 -49.43
C LYS A 68 -1.85 45.39 -48.29
N LYS A 69 -0.99 45.43 -47.24
CA LYS A 69 0.38 46.03 -46.99
C LYS A 69 0.34 47.45 -46.34
N PRO A 70 1.41 47.99 -45.69
CA PRO A 70 2.59 47.38 -45.01
C PRO A 70 2.95 48.01 -43.62
N GLY A 71 3.83 47.37 -42.85
CA GLY A 71 4.53 47.97 -41.69
C GLY A 71 5.72 47.11 -41.28
N MET A 72 6.93 47.66 -41.42
CA MET A 72 8.23 46.99 -41.46
C MET A 72 8.88 46.96 -40.07
N ALA A 73 9.43 45.81 -39.66
CA ALA A 73 10.66 45.72 -38.86
C ALA A 73 11.13 44.26 -38.82
N ASP A 74 12.30 44.04 -39.38
CA ASP A 74 12.90 42.76 -39.70
C ASP A 74 13.34 41.97 -38.46
N ALA A 75 12.77 40.78 -38.30
CA ALA A 75 13.46 39.63 -37.74
C ALA A 75 13.24 38.50 -38.76
N VAL A 76 14.32 38.10 -39.44
CA VAL A 76 14.30 36.98 -40.37
C VAL A 76 13.90 35.74 -39.58
N ASP A 77 12.67 35.26 -39.80
CA ASP A 77 12.20 33.98 -39.28
C ASP A 77 12.93 32.89 -40.06
N GLU A 78 14.03 32.38 -39.51
CA GLU A 78 14.86 31.33 -40.13
C GLU A 78 14.12 29.99 -40.27
N ASN A 79 12.85 29.87 -39.86
CA ASN A 79 12.07 28.67 -40.06
C ASN A 79 10.62 28.96 -40.51
N PRO A 80 10.41 29.22 -41.82
CA PRO A 80 9.10 29.60 -42.37
C PRO A 80 8.12 28.42 -42.58
N GLU A 81 8.55 27.17 -42.38
CA GLU A 81 7.64 26.02 -42.45
C GLU A 81 7.33 25.48 -41.05
N ASP A 82 6.05 25.25 -40.78
CA ASP A 82 5.61 24.56 -39.57
C ASP A 82 6.32 23.21 -39.49
N PHE A 83 7.00 22.93 -38.38
CA PHE A 83 7.69 21.66 -38.17
C PHE A 83 6.71 20.49 -38.37
N ILE A 84 6.99 19.63 -39.35
CA ILE A 84 6.27 18.39 -39.60
C ILE A 84 7.16 17.24 -39.14
N ASP A 85 6.73 16.52 -38.10
CA ASP A 85 7.39 15.28 -37.66
C ASP A 85 7.23 14.22 -38.76
N PRO A 86 8.32 13.77 -39.42
CA PRO A 86 8.23 12.79 -40.48
C PRO A 86 7.73 11.46 -39.93
N GLU A 87 6.78 10.84 -40.62
CA GLU A 87 6.28 9.52 -40.21
C GLU A 87 7.42 8.49 -40.20
N THR A 88 7.70 8.00 -39.00
CA THR A 88 8.63 6.90 -38.75
C THR A 88 7.80 5.64 -38.54
N PRO A 89 7.97 4.60 -39.37
CA PRO A 89 7.36 3.29 -39.12
C PRO A 89 7.76 2.75 -37.74
N SER A 90 6.86 2.01 -37.10
CA SER A 90 7.12 1.41 -35.79
C SER A 90 8.36 0.51 -35.86
N GLY A 91 9.33 0.75 -34.96
CA GLY A 91 10.57 -0.03 -34.88
C GLY A 91 11.76 0.50 -35.69
N ASP A 92 11.54 1.36 -36.66
CA ASP A 92 12.63 1.97 -37.42
C ASP A 92 13.32 3.10 -36.64
N LYS A 93 14.60 3.33 -36.93
CA LYS A 93 15.31 4.50 -36.40
C LYS A 93 14.56 5.77 -36.78
N LYS A 94 14.24 6.59 -35.78
CA LYS A 94 13.52 7.86 -35.96
C LYS A 94 14.12 8.69 -37.10
N LYS A 95 13.28 9.02 -38.07
CA LYS A 95 13.65 9.95 -39.15
C LYS A 95 13.71 11.35 -38.57
N LEU A 96 14.85 12.01 -38.72
CA LEU A 96 15.02 13.38 -38.23
C LEU A 96 14.51 14.35 -39.31
N SER A 97 13.67 15.31 -38.89
CA SER A 97 13.33 16.46 -39.71
C SER A 97 14.59 17.24 -40.08
N LYS A 98 14.61 17.82 -41.28
CA LYS A 98 15.67 18.73 -41.72
C LYS A 98 15.65 20.07 -40.96
N GLN A 99 14.49 20.44 -40.41
CA GLN A 99 14.28 21.68 -39.67
C GLN A 99 13.92 21.38 -38.21
N MET A 100 14.50 22.15 -37.28
CA MET A 100 14.18 22.04 -35.86
C MET A 100 12.92 22.83 -35.52
N ALA A 101 12.02 22.24 -34.72
CA ALA A 101 10.85 22.95 -34.22
C ALA A 101 11.26 24.19 -33.40
N LYS A 102 10.46 25.26 -33.48
CA LYS A 102 10.67 26.48 -32.67
C LYS A 102 10.53 26.22 -31.15
N GLN A 103 9.75 25.21 -30.77
CA GLN A 103 9.56 24.80 -29.38
C GLN A 103 9.79 23.28 -29.23
N PHE A 104 10.36 22.87 -28.10
CA PHE A 104 10.57 21.46 -27.79
C PHE A 104 9.23 20.78 -27.48
N SER A 105 8.91 19.71 -28.23
CA SER A 105 7.76 18.84 -27.97
C SER A 105 8.25 17.44 -27.58
N PRO A 106 8.09 17.02 -26.32
CA PRO A 106 8.49 15.68 -25.86
C PRO A 106 7.79 14.57 -26.64
N GLU A 107 6.49 14.74 -26.92
CA GLU A 107 5.69 13.76 -27.66
C GLU A 107 6.25 13.55 -29.08
N ALA A 108 6.56 14.64 -29.78
CA ALA A 108 7.15 14.57 -31.11
C ALA A 108 8.56 13.98 -31.07
N VAL A 109 9.35 14.23 -30.01
CA VAL A 109 10.71 13.69 -29.92
C VAL A 109 10.72 12.21 -29.55
N GLU A 110 10.06 11.83 -28.45
CA GLU A 110 10.07 10.47 -27.90
C GLU A 110 9.41 9.42 -28.81
N LYS A 111 8.45 9.83 -29.65
CA LYS A 111 7.74 8.95 -30.57
C LYS A 111 8.71 8.13 -31.43
N GLY A 112 8.59 6.81 -31.37
CA GLY A 112 9.37 5.84 -32.16
C GLY A 112 10.74 5.47 -31.59
N TRP A 113 11.35 6.26 -30.70
CA TRP A 113 12.68 5.94 -30.16
C TRP A 113 12.70 4.64 -29.37
N TYR A 114 11.71 4.47 -28.50
CA TYR A 114 11.70 3.34 -27.59
C TYR A 114 11.52 2.00 -28.32
N GLU A 115 10.60 1.96 -29.27
CA GLU A 115 10.35 0.78 -30.12
C GLU A 115 11.61 0.42 -30.91
N TRP A 116 12.32 1.40 -31.46
CA TRP A 116 13.59 1.17 -32.13
C TRP A 116 14.67 0.63 -31.19
N TRP A 117 14.79 1.17 -29.98
CA TRP A 117 15.77 0.68 -28.99
C TRP A 117 15.50 -0.77 -28.59
N GLU A 118 14.24 -1.12 -28.37
CA GLU A 118 13.81 -2.47 -28.00
C GLU A 118 14.06 -3.46 -29.14
N GLN A 119 13.67 -3.12 -30.38
CA GLN A 119 13.89 -3.99 -31.55
C GLN A 119 15.38 -4.14 -31.92
N SER A 120 16.20 -3.13 -31.65
CA SER A 120 17.64 -3.18 -31.92
C SER A 120 18.43 -3.98 -30.86
N GLY A 121 17.78 -4.44 -29.78
CA GLY A 121 18.43 -5.21 -28.72
C GLY A 121 19.45 -4.41 -27.90
N PHE A 122 19.40 -3.07 -27.89
CA PHE A 122 20.43 -2.24 -27.24
C PHE A 122 20.51 -2.38 -25.72
N PHE A 123 19.47 -2.95 -25.11
CA PHE A 123 19.40 -3.15 -23.66
C PHE A 123 19.90 -4.53 -23.24
N GLU A 124 20.11 -5.45 -24.18
CA GLU A 124 20.55 -6.81 -23.89
C GLU A 124 22.02 -6.86 -23.50
N ALA A 125 22.31 -7.62 -22.44
CA ALA A 125 23.68 -7.87 -22.02
C ALA A 125 24.22 -9.16 -22.64
N ASP A 126 25.39 -9.07 -23.26
CA ASP A 126 26.08 -10.22 -23.85
C ASP A 126 26.90 -10.97 -22.78
N SER A 127 26.55 -12.23 -22.52
CA SER A 127 27.26 -13.06 -21.54
C SER A 127 28.70 -13.39 -21.93
N ASN A 128 29.04 -13.31 -23.22
CA ASN A 128 30.37 -13.60 -23.74
C ASN A 128 31.25 -12.35 -23.88
N SER A 129 30.74 -11.18 -23.46
CA SER A 129 31.48 -9.93 -23.56
C SER A 129 32.71 -9.91 -22.66
N SER A 130 33.84 -9.44 -23.19
CA SER A 130 35.08 -9.20 -22.42
C SER A 130 35.03 -7.91 -21.58
N LYS A 131 33.99 -7.09 -21.74
CA LYS A 131 33.79 -5.85 -20.97
C LYS A 131 33.50 -6.14 -19.50
N PRO A 132 33.89 -5.24 -18.57
CA PRO A 132 33.57 -5.42 -17.16
C PRO A 132 32.04 -5.46 -16.95
N PRO A 133 31.49 -6.48 -16.27
CA PRO A 133 30.04 -6.57 -16.08
C PRO A 133 29.54 -5.55 -15.04
N PHE A 134 28.33 -5.05 -15.24
CA PHE A 134 27.62 -4.23 -14.24
C PHE A 134 26.15 -4.64 -14.26
N THR A 135 25.59 -5.05 -13.12
CA THR A 135 24.25 -5.64 -13.09
C THR A 135 23.37 -4.98 -12.03
N ILE A 136 22.20 -4.52 -12.46
CA ILE A 136 21.09 -4.15 -11.59
C ILE A 136 20.03 -5.25 -11.76
N MET A 137 19.60 -5.90 -10.68
CA MET A 137 18.63 -7.00 -10.75
C MET A 137 17.38 -6.68 -9.93
N ILE A 138 16.20 -6.76 -10.52
CA ILE A 138 14.94 -6.45 -9.82
C ILE A 138 14.37 -7.72 -9.17
N PHE A 139 14.96 -8.22 -8.07
CA PHE A 139 14.40 -9.33 -7.25
C PHE A 139 14.74 -9.18 -5.78
N SER A 140 13.74 -9.30 -4.90
CA SER A 140 13.86 -9.09 -3.45
C SER A 140 15.07 -9.75 -2.76
N ASN A 141 15.62 -8.95 -1.83
CA ASN A 141 16.58 -9.20 -0.75
C ASN A 141 18.05 -9.57 -1.07
N ASN A 142 18.91 -8.57 -0.76
CA ASN A 142 20.26 -8.66 -0.21
C ASN A 142 20.82 -10.08 -0.04
N LEU A 143 21.55 -10.54 -1.06
CA LEU A 143 22.62 -11.49 -0.83
C LEU A 143 23.88 -10.96 -1.50
N ILE A 144 24.76 -10.41 -0.69
CA ILE A 144 26.15 -10.15 -1.04
C ILE A 144 26.75 -11.51 -1.38
N CYS A 145 26.83 -11.83 -2.68
CA CYS A 145 27.52 -13.00 -3.18
C CYS A 145 29.00 -12.90 -2.79
N ARG A 146 29.38 -13.59 -1.71
CA ARG A 146 30.76 -13.84 -1.28
C ARG A 146 31.48 -14.84 -2.20
N SER A 147 31.35 -14.70 -3.52
CA SER A 147 32.21 -15.40 -4.47
C SER A 147 33.15 -14.39 -5.14
N ARG A 148 34.43 -14.75 -5.13
CA ARG A 148 35.61 -13.93 -5.48
C ARG A 148 35.64 -13.42 -6.95
N ILE A 149 34.53 -13.51 -7.68
CA ILE A 149 34.37 -13.22 -9.10
C ILE A 149 33.47 -11.99 -9.37
N LEU A 150 32.70 -11.49 -8.40
CA LEU A 150 31.80 -10.34 -8.61
C LEU A 150 32.23 -9.13 -7.76
N LYS A 151 33.27 -8.42 -8.20
CA LYS A 151 33.60 -7.05 -7.74
C LYS A 151 32.65 -5.98 -8.32
N ASN A 152 31.44 -6.35 -8.74
CA ASN A 152 30.54 -5.48 -9.46
C ASN A 152 29.27 -5.27 -8.63
N ALA A 153 28.91 -4.00 -8.43
CA ALA A 153 27.78 -3.61 -7.60
C ALA A 153 26.50 -4.23 -8.14
N PHE A 154 25.92 -5.15 -7.35
CA PHE A 154 24.62 -5.73 -7.59
C PHE A 154 23.60 -4.85 -6.88
N TYR A 155 22.99 -3.92 -7.60
CA TYR A 155 21.89 -3.14 -7.04
C TYR A 155 20.60 -3.91 -7.27
N VAL A 156 19.95 -4.23 -6.17
CA VAL A 156 18.69 -4.93 -6.13
C VAL A 156 17.60 -3.96 -5.76
N LEU A 157 16.56 -3.89 -6.57
CA LEU A 157 15.51 -2.92 -6.42
C LEU A 157 14.19 -3.70 -6.53
N PRO A 158 13.24 -3.54 -5.58
CA PRO A 158 12.15 -4.50 -5.45
C PRO A 158 11.26 -4.43 -6.69
N PRO A 159 10.87 -5.58 -7.25
CA PRO A 159 9.92 -5.59 -8.36
C PRO A 159 8.63 -4.90 -7.94
N PRO A 160 8.04 -4.04 -8.79
CA PRO A 160 6.77 -3.42 -8.48
C PRO A 160 5.72 -4.50 -8.21
N ASN A 161 4.97 -4.32 -7.13
CA ASN A 161 3.84 -5.15 -6.79
C ASN A 161 2.79 -5.05 -7.89
N VAL A 162 2.20 -6.17 -8.30
CA VAL A 162 1.17 -6.17 -9.34
C VAL A 162 -0.21 -5.76 -8.77
N THR A 163 -0.25 -4.62 -8.07
CA THR A 163 -1.47 -4.08 -7.41
C THR A 163 -2.14 -2.96 -8.22
N GLY A 164 -1.64 -2.62 -9.41
CA GLY A 164 -2.26 -1.61 -10.28
C GLY A 164 -1.29 -0.90 -11.20
N ALA A 165 -1.21 0.43 -11.06
CA ALA A 165 -0.38 1.32 -11.88
C ALA A 165 0.77 1.93 -11.08
N LEU A 166 1.88 2.24 -11.75
CA LEU A 166 3.02 2.93 -11.17
C LEU A 166 2.67 4.36 -10.76
N HIS A 167 3.12 4.74 -9.56
CA HIS A 167 3.10 6.11 -9.04
C HIS A 167 4.47 6.79 -9.13
N ILE A 168 4.56 8.07 -8.78
CA ILE A 168 5.78 8.89 -8.92
C ILE A 168 7.01 8.31 -8.20
N GLY A 169 6.84 7.66 -7.04
CA GLY A 169 7.94 6.93 -6.37
C GLY A 169 8.59 5.85 -7.24
N HIS A 170 7.82 5.12 -8.04
CA HIS A 170 8.37 4.16 -9.00
C HIS A 170 9.13 4.86 -10.14
N ALA A 171 8.58 5.98 -10.64
CA ALA A 171 9.22 6.76 -11.69
C ALA A 171 10.57 7.35 -11.22
N LEU A 172 10.63 7.89 -10.00
CA LEU A 172 11.87 8.37 -9.40
C LEU A 172 12.91 7.26 -9.31
N THR A 173 12.51 6.09 -8.82
CA THR A 173 13.42 4.97 -8.64
C THR A 173 13.92 4.44 -9.98
N ALA A 174 13.04 4.26 -10.96
CA ALA A 174 13.40 3.85 -12.31
C ALA A 174 14.34 4.86 -12.99
N ALA A 175 14.10 6.16 -12.84
CA ALA A 175 14.94 7.21 -13.41
C ALA A 175 16.37 7.19 -12.85
N ILE A 176 16.53 7.02 -11.53
CA ILE A 176 17.86 6.92 -10.89
C ILE A 176 18.61 5.70 -11.42
N GLN A 177 17.95 4.54 -11.49
CA GLN A 177 18.58 3.31 -11.98
C GLN A 177 18.96 3.39 -13.46
N ASP A 178 18.05 3.89 -14.29
CA ASP A 178 18.28 4.04 -15.72
C ASP A 178 19.44 4.98 -15.99
N THR A 179 19.55 6.07 -15.22
CA THR A 179 20.70 6.98 -15.28
C THR A 179 22.01 6.26 -15.00
N ILE A 180 22.07 5.45 -13.94
CA ILE A 180 23.27 4.68 -13.58
C ILE A 180 23.61 3.66 -14.66
N ILE A 181 22.61 2.94 -15.19
CA ILE A 181 22.80 1.95 -16.25
C ILE A 181 23.31 2.60 -17.53
N ARG A 182 22.69 3.70 -17.98
CA ARG A 182 23.12 4.42 -19.18
C ARG A 182 24.53 4.96 -19.01
N TRP A 183 24.84 5.57 -17.86
CA TRP A 183 26.19 6.05 -17.56
C TRP A 183 27.23 4.91 -17.59
N ARG A 184 26.96 3.77 -16.96
CA ARG A 184 27.86 2.61 -16.96
C ARG A 184 28.03 2.00 -18.35
N ARG A 185 26.94 1.89 -19.12
CA ARG A 185 26.95 1.40 -20.50
C ARG A 185 27.82 2.29 -21.39
N MET A 186 27.67 3.62 -21.24
CA MET A 186 28.51 4.61 -21.92
C MET A 186 29.96 4.62 -21.43
N SER A 187 30.20 4.22 -20.18
CA SER A 187 31.55 4.07 -19.59
C SER A 187 32.25 2.77 -19.98
N GLY A 188 31.70 1.99 -20.93
CA GLY A 188 32.33 0.78 -21.46
C GLY A 188 32.01 -0.52 -20.71
N TYR A 189 31.08 -0.51 -19.75
CA TYR A 189 30.67 -1.71 -19.03
C TYR A 189 29.65 -2.52 -19.83
N ASN A 190 29.65 -3.84 -19.64
CA ASN A 190 28.55 -4.72 -20.06
C ASN A 190 27.43 -4.65 -19.02
N THR A 191 26.43 -3.80 -19.28
CA THR A 191 25.37 -3.51 -18.33
C THR A 191 24.16 -4.42 -18.51
N LEU A 192 23.71 -5.04 -17.43
CA LEU A 192 22.47 -5.81 -17.38
C LEU A 192 21.48 -5.15 -16.40
N TRP A 193 20.28 -4.85 -16.87
CA TRP A 193 19.19 -4.38 -16.00
C TRP A 193 17.95 -5.25 -16.21
N VAL A 194 17.68 -6.16 -15.28
CA VAL A 194 16.64 -7.18 -15.43
C VAL A 194 15.28 -6.65 -14.96
N PRO A 195 14.23 -6.65 -15.79
CA PRO A 195 12.87 -6.33 -15.36
C PRO A 195 12.26 -7.46 -14.54
N GLY A 196 11.45 -7.09 -13.54
CA GLY A 196 10.77 -8.04 -12.67
C GLY A 196 9.42 -7.53 -12.19
N MET A 197 8.51 -8.43 -11.85
CA MET A 197 7.23 -8.12 -11.19
C MET A 197 7.01 -9.02 -9.96
N ASP A 198 6.44 -8.44 -8.90
CA ASP A 198 6.17 -9.16 -7.66
C ASP A 198 4.68 -9.50 -7.54
N HIS A 199 4.39 -10.78 -7.38
CA HIS A 199 3.05 -11.28 -7.05
C HIS A 199 2.44 -10.65 -5.79
N ALA A 200 3.26 -10.12 -4.87
CA ALA A 200 2.88 -9.33 -3.70
C ALA A 200 1.83 -10.00 -2.78
N GLY A 201 1.86 -11.33 -2.66
CA GLY A 201 1.05 -12.18 -1.77
C GLY A 201 -0.13 -11.50 -1.05
N ILE A 202 0.11 -11.06 0.19
CA ILE A 202 -0.89 -10.42 1.06
C ILE A 202 -1.46 -9.13 0.44
N ALA A 203 -0.62 -8.25 -0.13
CA ALA A 203 -1.07 -6.99 -0.72
C ALA A 203 -2.04 -7.22 -1.90
N THR A 204 -1.76 -8.22 -2.74
CA THR A 204 -2.65 -8.61 -3.84
C THR A 204 -3.95 -9.21 -3.30
N GLN A 205 -3.88 -10.04 -2.25
CA GLN A 205 -5.06 -10.62 -1.61
C GLN A 205 -5.97 -9.54 -0.98
N VAL A 206 -5.39 -8.53 -0.33
CA VAL A 206 -6.11 -7.39 0.25
C VAL A 206 -6.83 -6.59 -0.84
N GLU A 207 -6.14 -6.27 -1.93
CA GLU A 207 -6.72 -5.52 -3.06
C GLU A 207 -7.86 -6.27 -3.75
N LEU A 208 -7.82 -7.60 -3.80
CA LEU A 208 -8.91 -8.42 -4.33
C LEU A 208 -10.10 -8.51 -3.38
N THR A 209 -9.81 -8.67 -2.08
CA THR A 209 -10.84 -8.75 -1.04
C THR A 209 -11.57 -7.40 -0.88
N SER A 210 -10.86 -6.28 -1.04
CA SER A 210 -11.44 -4.93 -1.00
C SER A 210 -12.43 -4.69 -2.15
N LYS A 211 -12.22 -5.36 -3.30
CA LYS A 211 -13.14 -5.42 -4.45
C LYS A 211 -14.31 -6.38 -4.26
N ARG A 212 -14.54 -6.87 -3.03
CA ARG A 212 -15.65 -7.76 -2.61
C ARG A 212 -15.64 -9.15 -3.25
N LEU A 213 -14.48 -9.66 -3.66
CA LEU A 213 -14.35 -11.08 -3.97
C LEU A 213 -14.28 -11.88 -2.65
N VAL A 214 -15.08 -12.95 -2.55
CA VAL A 214 -15.00 -13.91 -1.43
C VAL A 214 -13.61 -14.56 -1.46
N LEU A 215 -13.01 -14.84 -0.30
CA LEU A 215 -11.67 -15.44 -0.18
C LEU A 215 -11.45 -16.65 -1.11
N ASP A 216 -12.44 -17.54 -1.23
CA ASP A 216 -12.36 -18.72 -2.11
C ASP A 216 -12.31 -18.35 -3.59
N VAL A 217 -13.05 -17.30 -3.98
CA VAL A 217 -13.02 -16.73 -5.33
C VAL A 217 -11.69 -16.00 -5.57
N ALA A 218 -11.14 -15.34 -4.55
CA ALA A 218 -9.83 -14.69 -4.65
C ALA A 218 -8.72 -15.71 -4.91
N TYR A 219 -8.74 -16.88 -4.25
CA TYR A 219 -7.75 -17.95 -4.47
C TYR A 219 -7.85 -18.57 -5.87
N TRP A 220 -9.08 -18.85 -6.33
CA TRP A 220 -9.33 -19.33 -7.69
C TRP A 220 -8.94 -18.28 -8.74
N TRP A 221 -9.26 -17.02 -8.49
CA TRP A 221 -8.91 -15.90 -9.36
C TRP A 221 -7.40 -15.68 -9.40
N LEU A 222 -6.69 -15.71 -8.26
CA LEU A 222 -5.23 -15.68 -8.17
C LEU A 222 -4.61 -16.81 -9.00
N SER A 223 -5.10 -18.05 -8.85
CA SER A 223 -4.62 -19.20 -9.63
C SER A 223 -4.83 -19.02 -11.14
N LYS A 224 -6.00 -18.51 -11.56
CA LYS A 224 -6.28 -18.15 -12.95
C LYS A 224 -5.46 -16.96 -13.43
N TRP A 225 -5.15 -16.01 -12.57
CA TRP A 225 -4.41 -14.79 -12.87
C TRP A 225 -2.91 -15.04 -12.98
N TYR A 226 -2.35 -15.98 -12.20
CA TYR A 226 -0.99 -16.45 -12.43
C TYR A 226 -0.86 -17.23 -13.74
N GLY A 227 -1.91 -17.95 -14.17
CA GLY A 227 -1.95 -18.65 -15.45
C GLY A 227 -2.23 -17.77 -16.69
N ASN A 228 -3.10 -16.76 -16.58
CA ASN A 228 -3.61 -15.97 -17.71
C ASN A 228 -3.35 -14.45 -17.60
N GLY A 229 -2.99 -13.94 -16.42
CA GLY A 229 -3.08 -12.52 -16.03
C GLY A 229 -1.82 -11.68 -16.22
N LYS A 230 -0.75 -12.21 -16.82
CA LYS A 230 0.40 -11.40 -17.26
C LYS A 230 -0.02 -10.21 -18.15
N ASN A 231 -1.15 -10.33 -18.85
CA ASN A 231 -1.51 -9.42 -19.93
C ASN A 231 -2.16 -8.09 -19.50
N GLU A 232 -2.95 -8.04 -18.42
CA GLU A 232 -3.73 -6.82 -18.12
C GLU A 232 -3.00 -5.85 -17.18
N TYR A 233 -2.60 -6.29 -15.97
CA TYR A 233 -1.95 -5.43 -14.98
C TYR A 233 -0.42 -5.39 -15.12
N GLY A 234 0.22 -6.55 -15.33
CA GLY A 234 1.63 -6.61 -15.70
C GLY A 234 1.90 -5.81 -16.97
N GLY A 235 1.04 -5.98 -17.98
CA GLY A 235 1.07 -5.17 -19.20
C GLY A 235 1.02 -3.65 -18.95
N THR A 236 0.29 -3.17 -17.94
CA THR A 236 0.20 -1.73 -17.63
C THR A 236 1.49 -1.21 -17.02
N ILE A 237 2.03 -1.90 -16.01
CA ILE A 237 3.31 -1.54 -15.37
C ILE A 237 4.44 -1.54 -16.41
N LEU A 238 4.50 -2.58 -17.23
CA LEU A 238 5.50 -2.72 -18.28
C LEU A 238 5.38 -1.61 -19.32
N LYS A 239 4.16 -1.24 -19.75
CA LYS A 239 3.92 -0.10 -20.65
C LYS A 239 4.37 1.22 -20.04
N GLN A 240 4.13 1.43 -18.74
CA GLN A 240 4.57 2.64 -18.05
C GLN A 240 6.10 2.74 -17.97
N LEU A 241 6.80 1.64 -17.67
CA LEU A 241 8.26 1.61 -17.69
C LEU A 241 8.84 1.87 -19.09
N ARG A 242 8.23 1.30 -20.14
CA ARG A 242 8.58 1.60 -21.53
C ARG A 242 8.34 3.06 -21.87
N ARG A 243 7.21 3.63 -21.45
CA ARG A 243 6.88 5.05 -21.67
C ARG A 243 7.83 5.99 -20.95
N LEU A 244 8.34 5.60 -19.78
CA LEU A 244 9.38 6.34 -19.05
C LEU A 244 10.76 6.25 -19.71
N GLY A 245 10.95 5.36 -20.69
CA GLY A 245 12.24 5.18 -21.36
C GLY A 245 13.23 4.29 -20.62
N ALA A 246 12.77 3.43 -19.70
CA ALA A 246 13.66 2.56 -18.93
C ALA A 246 14.43 1.57 -19.83
N SER A 247 15.77 1.59 -19.78
CA SER A 247 16.64 0.73 -20.61
C SER A 247 16.83 -0.70 -20.06
N LEU A 248 15.70 -1.35 -19.76
CA LEU A 248 15.59 -2.71 -19.22
C LEU A 248 15.79 -3.78 -20.30
N ASP A 249 16.41 -4.89 -19.93
CA ASP A 249 16.55 -6.09 -20.76
C ASP A 249 15.26 -6.92 -20.71
N TRP A 250 14.30 -6.58 -21.58
CA TRP A 250 12.98 -7.24 -21.64
C TRP A 250 13.04 -8.72 -22.00
N SER A 251 14.12 -9.20 -22.64
CA SER A 251 14.32 -10.62 -22.94
C SER A 251 14.42 -11.48 -21.67
N ARG A 252 14.75 -10.86 -20.53
CA ARG A 252 14.95 -11.50 -19.23
C ARG A 252 13.89 -11.10 -18.21
N GLU A 253 12.73 -10.62 -18.63
CA GLU A 253 11.61 -10.35 -17.72
C GLU A 253 11.31 -11.56 -16.84
N CYS A 254 11.27 -11.37 -15.52
CA CYS A 254 10.84 -12.43 -14.62
C CYS A 254 9.69 -12.03 -13.70
N PHE A 255 9.04 -13.05 -13.17
CA PHE A 255 7.90 -12.91 -12.28
C PHE A 255 8.11 -13.81 -11.08
N THR A 256 7.82 -13.34 -9.87
CA THR A 256 8.17 -14.08 -8.65
C THR A 256 7.55 -15.49 -8.56
N MET A 257 6.41 -15.71 -9.21
CA MET A 257 5.74 -17.02 -9.30
C MET A 257 5.94 -17.74 -10.64
N ASP A 258 6.90 -17.31 -11.47
CA ASP A 258 7.29 -18.12 -12.62
C ASP A 258 7.97 -19.43 -12.20
N GLU A 259 8.03 -20.40 -13.11
CA GLU A 259 8.55 -21.73 -12.83
C GLU A 259 10.00 -21.70 -12.32
N LYS A 260 10.85 -20.86 -12.95
CA LYS A 260 12.28 -20.76 -12.60
C LYS A 260 12.48 -20.18 -11.20
N ARG A 261 11.70 -19.16 -10.82
CA ARG A 261 11.78 -18.52 -9.49
C ARG A 261 11.12 -19.36 -8.41
N SER A 262 10.01 -20.03 -8.72
CA SER A 262 9.36 -20.99 -7.80
C SER A 262 10.29 -22.16 -7.48
N TYR A 263 11.02 -22.67 -8.47
CA TYR A 263 12.06 -23.67 -8.24
C TYR A 263 13.18 -23.14 -7.33
N ALA A 264 13.66 -21.91 -7.58
CA ALA A 264 14.70 -21.29 -6.75
C ALA A 264 14.28 -21.12 -5.28
N VAL A 265 13.02 -20.72 -5.02
CA VAL A 265 12.49 -20.59 -3.66
C VAL A 265 12.36 -21.97 -2.99
N THR A 266 11.90 -22.98 -3.73
CA THR A 266 11.77 -24.35 -3.22
C THR A 266 13.14 -24.92 -2.85
N GLU A 267 14.14 -24.77 -3.71
CA GLU A 267 15.52 -25.19 -3.44
C GLU A 267 16.11 -24.45 -2.24
N ALA A 268 15.88 -23.14 -2.15
CA ALA A 268 16.32 -22.35 -0.99
C ALA A 268 15.68 -22.85 0.31
N PHE A 269 14.37 -23.12 0.32
CA PHE A 269 13.66 -23.66 1.47
C PHE A 269 14.21 -25.03 1.89
N VAL A 270 14.37 -25.95 0.93
CA VAL A 270 14.91 -27.30 1.20
C VAL A 270 16.34 -27.22 1.74
N ARG A 271 17.18 -26.35 1.20
CA ARG A 271 18.55 -26.15 1.70
C ARG A 271 18.56 -25.60 3.12
N LEU A 272 17.79 -24.54 3.40
CA LEU A 272 17.71 -23.95 4.73
C LEU A 272 17.14 -24.94 5.76
N TYR A 273 16.20 -25.79 5.35
CA TYR A 273 15.69 -26.88 6.19
C TYR A 273 16.77 -27.93 6.48
N LYS A 274 17.51 -28.39 5.46
CA LYS A 274 18.62 -29.34 5.61
C LYS A 274 19.76 -28.79 6.49
N GLU A 275 19.98 -27.49 6.47
CA GLU A 275 20.95 -26.79 7.33
C GLU A 275 20.42 -26.55 8.76
N GLY A 276 19.16 -26.90 9.05
CA GLY A 276 18.55 -26.72 10.38
C GLY A 276 18.12 -25.28 10.68
N LEU A 277 18.11 -24.38 9.69
CA LEU A 277 17.71 -22.98 9.82
C LEU A 277 16.20 -22.78 9.70
N VAL A 278 15.48 -23.73 9.11
CA VAL A 278 14.02 -23.75 9.04
C VAL A 278 13.51 -24.91 9.89
N TYR A 279 12.54 -24.61 10.75
CA TYR A 279 11.91 -25.60 11.62
C TYR A 279 10.41 -25.31 11.75
N ARG A 280 9.66 -26.28 12.27
CA ARG A 280 8.23 -26.16 12.57
C ARG A 280 8.02 -26.36 14.05
N ASP A 281 7.44 -25.36 14.71
CA ASP A 281 7.13 -25.39 16.13
C ASP A 281 5.91 -24.51 16.43
N LEU A 282 5.36 -24.64 17.65
CA LEU A 282 4.29 -23.81 18.16
C LEU A 282 4.89 -22.56 18.82
N ARG A 283 4.68 -21.40 18.20
CA ARG A 283 5.11 -20.10 18.72
C ARG A 283 3.94 -19.12 18.69
N LEU A 284 4.00 -18.11 19.55
CA LEU A 284 3.10 -16.95 19.45
C LEU A 284 3.37 -16.23 18.12
N VAL A 285 2.30 -15.96 17.38
CA VAL A 285 2.34 -15.35 16.05
C VAL A 285 1.36 -14.19 16.01
N ASN A 286 1.64 -13.19 15.17
CA ASN A 286 0.66 -12.16 14.85
C ASN A 286 -0.34 -12.75 13.86
N TRP A 287 -1.63 -12.66 14.18
CA TRP A 287 -2.70 -13.23 13.37
C TRP A 287 -3.67 -12.14 12.91
N ASP A 288 -3.88 -12.05 11.60
CA ASP A 288 -4.89 -11.17 11.01
C ASP A 288 -6.25 -11.89 10.96
N CYS A 289 -7.21 -11.40 11.73
CA CYS A 289 -8.57 -11.96 11.80
C CYS A 289 -9.40 -11.77 10.51
N VAL A 290 -9.08 -10.77 9.69
CA VAL A 290 -9.77 -10.47 8.43
C VAL A 290 -9.23 -11.37 7.32
N LEU A 291 -7.90 -11.39 7.16
CA LEU A 291 -7.24 -12.17 6.12
C LEU A 291 -7.09 -13.65 6.47
N ARG A 292 -7.21 -13.98 7.77
CA ARG A 292 -7.08 -15.34 8.33
C ARG A 292 -5.71 -15.95 8.01
N THR A 293 -4.66 -15.17 8.24
CA THR A 293 -3.28 -15.59 8.03
C THR A 293 -2.37 -15.06 9.13
N THR A 294 -1.24 -15.73 9.31
CA THR A 294 -0.13 -15.20 10.12
C THR A 294 0.58 -14.10 9.35
N ILE A 295 1.03 -13.07 10.06
CA ILE A 295 1.84 -11.97 9.53
C ILE A 295 3.14 -11.83 10.33
N SER A 296 4.19 -11.39 9.67
CA SER A 296 5.50 -11.17 10.29
C SER A 296 5.51 -9.86 11.08
N ASP A 297 6.45 -9.73 12.04
CA ASP A 297 6.55 -8.52 12.87
C ASP A 297 6.77 -7.24 12.05
N ILE A 298 7.47 -7.33 10.90
CA ILE A 298 7.72 -6.19 10.01
C ILE A 298 6.48 -5.77 9.20
N GLU A 299 5.45 -6.61 9.14
CA GLU A 299 4.17 -6.31 8.48
C GLU A 299 3.15 -5.70 9.46
N VAL A 300 3.51 -5.52 10.74
CA VAL A 300 2.64 -4.96 11.77
C VAL A 300 3.01 -3.51 12.06
N ASP A 301 2.11 -2.60 11.71
CA ASP A 301 2.21 -1.20 12.09
C ASP A 301 1.55 -0.98 13.46
N ASN A 302 2.33 -0.49 14.42
CA ASN A 302 1.85 -0.17 15.76
C ASN A 302 1.38 1.29 15.83
N ILE A 303 0.18 1.51 16.36
CA ILE A 303 -0.40 2.84 16.57
C ILE A 303 -0.58 3.08 18.05
N ASP A 304 0.12 4.08 18.58
CA ASP A 304 0.03 4.46 19.99
C ASP A 304 -1.23 5.26 20.28
N ILE A 305 -2.06 4.73 21.19
CA ILE A 305 -3.32 5.35 21.61
C ILE A 305 -3.18 5.80 23.06
N LYS A 306 -3.05 7.11 23.28
CA LYS A 306 -2.82 7.70 24.62
C LYS A 306 -4.10 7.90 25.42
N GLU A 307 -5.22 8.11 24.74
CA GLU A 307 -6.50 8.45 25.34
C GLU A 307 -7.60 7.54 24.81
N LYS A 308 -8.70 7.45 25.55
CA LYS A 308 -9.87 6.68 25.16
C LYS A 308 -10.37 7.13 23.78
N THR A 309 -10.19 6.29 22.77
CA THR A 309 -10.45 6.64 21.36
C THR A 309 -11.33 5.57 20.70
N PRO A 310 -12.49 5.95 20.12
CA PRO A 310 -13.28 5.03 19.31
C PRO A 310 -12.64 4.85 17.94
N LEU A 311 -12.25 3.62 17.60
CA LEU A 311 -11.67 3.28 16.30
C LEU A 311 -12.60 2.35 15.50
N LYS A 312 -12.55 2.51 14.18
CA LYS A 312 -13.25 1.63 13.26
C LYS A 312 -12.39 0.40 12.99
N VAL A 313 -12.80 -0.76 13.50
CA VAL A 313 -12.11 -2.03 13.26
C VAL A 313 -12.73 -2.71 12.03
N PRO A 314 -11.92 -3.15 11.04
CA PRO A 314 -12.42 -3.95 9.93
C PRO A 314 -13.22 -5.17 10.41
N GLY A 315 -14.40 -5.40 9.82
CA GLY A 315 -15.30 -6.49 10.20
C GLY A 315 -16.31 -6.17 11.31
N TYR A 316 -16.15 -5.05 12.03
CA TYR A 316 -17.09 -4.62 13.07
C TYR A 316 -18.08 -3.59 12.53
N LYS A 317 -19.36 -3.73 12.90
CA LYS A 317 -20.43 -2.78 12.51
C LYS A 317 -20.34 -1.47 13.29
N ASN A 318 -19.96 -1.56 14.55
CA ASN A 318 -19.87 -0.43 15.48
C ASN A 318 -18.39 -0.04 15.67
N MET A 319 -18.15 1.21 16.06
CA MET A 319 -16.82 1.60 16.53
C MET A 319 -16.50 0.87 17.83
N VAL A 320 -15.23 0.49 17.98
CA VAL A 320 -14.70 -0.19 19.16
C VAL A 320 -13.86 0.81 19.94
N GLU A 321 -14.05 0.88 21.25
CA GLU A 321 -13.29 1.77 22.12
C GLU A 321 -11.91 1.17 22.43
N PHE A 322 -10.85 1.92 22.17
CA PHE A 322 -9.46 1.57 22.54
C PHE A 322 -8.92 2.59 23.55
N GLY A 323 -7.81 2.25 24.23
CA GLY A 323 -7.18 3.11 25.23
C GLY A 323 -7.92 3.15 26.58
N VAL A 324 -8.69 2.10 26.88
CA VAL A 324 -9.36 1.93 28.19
C VAL A 324 -8.56 0.94 29.02
N LEU A 325 -8.13 1.37 30.20
CA LEU A 325 -7.51 0.49 31.21
C LEU A 325 -8.58 0.12 32.24
N THR A 326 -8.91 -1.17 32.33
CA THR A 326 -9.89 -1.69 33.29
C THR A 326 -9.18 -2.40 34.43
N SER A 327 -9.58 -2.07 35.65
CA SER A 327 -9.09 -2.73 36.86
C SER A 327 -10.15 -3.67 37.41
N PHE A 328 -9.76 -4.89 37.77
CA PHE A 328 -10.63 -5.85 38.43
C PHE A 328 -9.83 -6.70 39.43
N ALA A 329 -10.54 -7.31 40.38
CA ALA A 329 -9.94 -8.02 41.49
C ALA A 329 -10.04 -9.54 41.32
N TYR A 330 -8.96 -10.24 41.61
CA TYR A 330 -8.92 -11.69 41.79
C TYR A 330 -8.95 -12.01 43.29
N PRO A 331 -9.85 -12.89 43.77
CA PRO A 331 -9.84 -13.34 45.16
C PRO A 331 -8.58 -14.16 45.45
N LEU A 332 -7.91 -13.86 46.56
CA LEU A 332 -6.76 -14.62 47.03
C LEU A 332 -7.20 -15.88 47.76
N GLU A 333 -6.42 -16.95 47.66
CA GLU A 333 -6.61 -18.12 48.51
C GLU A 333 -6.39 -17.77 50.00
N GLU A 334 -6.81 -18.68 50.89
CA GLU A 334 -6.63 -18.54 52.35
C GLU A 334 -7.35 -17.32 52.97
N ASN A 335 -8.34 -16.73 52.28
CA ASN A 335 -9.08 -15.53 52.68
C ASN A 335 -8.18 -14.33 53.01
N ILE A 336 -7.03 -14.22 52.34
CA ILE A 336 -6.05 -13.14 52.57
C ILE A 336 -6.54 -11.80 51.99
N GLY A 337 -7.54 -11.84 51.10
CA GLY A 337 -8.15 -10.66 50.50
C GLY A 337 -8.28 -10.83 48.99
N GLU A 338 -7.95 -9.77 48.25
CA GLU A 338 -8.02 -9.74 46.79
C GLU A 338 -6.81 -9.00 46.21
N ILE A 339 -6.41 -9.37 44.99
CA ILE A 339 -5.39 -8.67 44.21
C ILE A 339 -6.01 -7.98 43.01
N ILE A 340 -5.77 -6.68 42.85
CA ILE A 340 -6.32 -5.87 41.76
C ILE A 340 -5.31 -5.82 40.61
N VAL A 341 -5.72 -6.29 39.44
CA VAL A 341 -4.94 -6.22 38.20
C VAL A 341 -5.52 -5.17 37.26
N ALA A 342 -4.66 -4.55 36.44
CA ALA A 342 -5.08 -3.61 35.40
C ALA A 342 -4.80 -4.18 34.01
N THR A 343 -5.79 -4.13 33.10
CA THR A 343 -5.63 -4.62 31.72
C THR A 343 -6.44 -3.82 30.72
N THR A 344 -5.96 -3.77 29.48
CA THR A 344 -6.71 -3.24 28.33
C THR A 344 -7.51 -4.31 27.59
N ARG A 345 -7.33 -5.60 27.93
CA ARG A 345 -8.00 -6.75 27.30
C ARG A 345 -8.67 -7.63 28.34
N VAL A 346 -9.85 -7.20 28.79
CA VAL A 346 -10.63 -7.93 29.80
C VAL A 346 -11.07 -9.30 29.27
N GLU A 347 -11.34 -9.39 27.97
CA GLU A 347 -11.75 -10.63 27.31
C GLU A 347 -10.72 -11.75 27.40
N THR A 348 -9.42 -11.43 27.56
CA THR A 348 -8.38 -12.45 27.70
C THR A 348 -8.27 -13.02 29.11
N MET A 349 -9.06 -12.50 30.08
CA MET A 349 -9.05 -12.94 31.48
C MET A 349 -9.25 -14.45 31.64
N LEU A 350 -10.11 -15.07 30.83
CA LEU A 350 -10.34 -16.52 30.86
C LEU A 350 -9.08 -17.34 30.52
N GLY A 351 -8.13 -16.73 29.80
CA GLY A 351 -6.84 -17.31 29.43
C GLY A 351 -5.75 -17.15 30.49
N ASP A 352 -5.98 -16.40 31.56
CA ASP A 352 -4.93 -16.01 32.52
C ASP A 352 -4.37 -17.23 33.26
N THR A 353 -3.05 -17.38 33.27
CA THR A 353 -2.38 -18.56 33.88
C THR A 353 -1.58 -18.24 35.13
N ALA A 354 -1.29 -16.96 35.39
CA ALA A 354 -0.57 -16.46 36.55
C ALA A 354 -0.94 -14.99 36.79
N ILE A 355 -0.47 -14.40 37.89
CA ILE A 355 -0.46 -12.96 38.10
C ILE A 355 0.98 -12.55 38.39
N ALA A 356 1.53 -11.63 37.61
CA ALA A 356 2.89 -11.14 37.78
C ALA A 356 2.91 -9.84 38.61
N VAL A 357 3.82 -9.78 39.58
CA VAL A 357 4.12 -8.59 40.40
C VAL A 357 5.62 -8.30 40.39
N HIS A 358 6.01 -7.05 40.61
CA HIS A 358 7.42 -6.71 40.74
C HIS A 358 7.95 -7.16 42.11
N PRO A 359 9.11 -7.86 42.22
CA PRO A 359 9.60 -8.42 43.48
C PRO A 359 9.89 -7.37 44.56
N ASP A 360 10.31 -6.18 44.16
CA ASP A 360 10.60 -5.10 45.11
C ASP A 360 9.39 -4.23 45.48
N ASP A 361 8.21 -4.48 44.89
CA ASP A 361 7.01 -3.68 45.18
C ASP A 361 6.52 -3.97 46.61
N PRO A 362 6.64 -3.02 47.56
CA PRO A 362 6.28 -3.24 48.95
C PRO A 362 4.79 -3.57 49.13
N ARG A 363 3.94 -3.20 48.17
CA ARG A 363 2.50 -3.50 48.20
C ARG A 363 2.21 -4.98 48.08
N TYR A 364 3.05 -5.72 47.33
CA TYR A 364 2.78 -7.12 46.98
C TYR A 364 3.77 -8.14 47.58
N LYS A 365 4.77 -7.70 48.37
CA LYS A 365 5.74 -8.58 49.05
C LYS A 365 5.12 -9.72 49.85
N HIS A 366 3.97 -9.48 50.47
CA HIS A 366 3.25 -10.47 51.26
C HIS A 366 2.52 -11.53 50.40
N LEU A 367 2.44 -11.33 49.09
CA LEU A 367 1.77 -12.21 48.12
C LEU A 367 2.75 -13.05 47.29
N HIS A 368 4.05 -12.96 47.54
CA HIS A 368 5.03 -13.80 46.88
C HIS A 368 4.75 -15.28 47.17
N GLU A 369 4.80 -16.12 46.13
CA GLU A 369 4.53 -17.56 46.21
C GLU A 369 3.09 -17.91 46.67
N LYS A 370 2.20 -16.91 46.73
CA LYS A 370 0.78 -17.11 47.01
C LYS A 370 0.00 -17.34 45.71
N PHE A 371 -1.27 -17.67 45.87
CA PHE A 371 -2.15 -18.04 44.78
C PHE A 371 -3.45 -17.24 44.85
N ALA A 372 -3.96 -16.89 43.67
CA ALA A 372 -5.28 -16.34 43.49
C ALA A 372 -6.21 -17.39 42.88
N SER A 373 -7.51 -17.27 43.12
CA SER A 373 -8.53 -18.11 42.51
C SER A 373 -9.21 -17.37 41.35
N HIS A 374 -9.25 -17.99 40.18
CA HIS A 374 -9.91 -17.39 39.03
C HIS A 374 -11.45 -17.43 39.21
N PRO A 375 -12.17 -16.28 39.13
CA PRO A 375 -13.54 -16.16 39.63
C PRO A 375 -14.58 -16.97 38.85
N PHE A 376 -14.31 -17.29 37.57
CA PHE A 376 -15.29 -18.02 36.73
C PHE A 376 -15.08 -19.54 36.65
N ASN A 377 -13.86 -20.02 36.82
CA ASN A 377 -13.52 -21.43 36.62
C ASN A 377 -12.84 -22.07 37.84
N GLY A 378 -12.54 -21.29 38.89
CA GLY A 378 -11.89 -21.75 40.11
C GLY A 378 -10.44 -22.21 39.92
N ARG A 379 -9.82 -21.94 38.76
CA ARG A 379 -8.42 -22.29 38.53
C ARG A 379 -7.52 -21.51 39.49
N ARG A 380 -6.55 -22.23 40.05
CA ARG A 380 -5.50 -21.66 40.88
C ARG A 380 -4.46 -20.93 40.01
N LEU A 381 -4.28 -19.64 40.27
CA LEU A 381 -3.34 -18.77 39.56
C LEU A 381 -2.15 -18.46 40.49
N PRO A 382 -0.92 -18.91 40.16
CA PRO A 382 0.27 -18.54 40.91
C PRO A 382 0.57 -17.04 40.77
N ILE A 383 0.99 -16.42 41.87
CA ILE A 383 1.53 -15.06 41.88
C ILE A 383 3.05 -15.16 41.70
N VAL A 384 3.53 -14.72 40.54
CA VAL A 384 4.93 -14.80 40.14
C VAL A 384 5.61 -13.44 40.24
N CYS A 385 6.91 -13.44 40.51
CA CYS A 385 7.71 -12.22 40.56
C CYS A 385 8.46 -12.04 39.25
N ASP A 386 8.28 -10.90 38.57
CA ASP A 386 9.02 -10.56 37.35
C ASP A 386 9.49 -9.11 37.43
N SER A 387 10.80 -8.89 37.51
CA SER A 387 11.42 -7.56 37.62
C SER A 387 11.66 -6.87 36.27
N ILE A 388 11.44 -7.57 35.15
CA ILE A 388 11.74 -7.06 33.80
C ILE A 388 10.46 -6.60 33.11
N LEU A 389 9.40 -7.39 33.20
CA LEU A 389 8.16 -7.17 32.46
C LEU A 389 7.09 -6.39 33.26
N VAL A 390 7.22 -6.33 34.59
CA VAL A 390 6.26 -5.63 35.46
C VAL A 390 6.81 -4.27 35.87
N ASP A 391 6.12 -3.20 35.46
CA ASP A 391 6.38 -1.86 35.96
C ASP A 391 5.48 -1.58 37.19
N PRO A 392 6.04 -1.38 38.40
CA PRO A 392 5.25 -1.11 39.60
C PRO A 392 4.49 0.23 39.53
N ILE A 393 4.91 1.18 38.70
CA ILE A 393 4.27 2.50 38.57
C ILE A 393 3.07 2.42 37.62
N PHE A 394 3.06 1.47 36.68
CA PHE A 394 2.01 1.36 35.67
C PHE A 394 0.77 0.62 36.18
N GLY A 395 -0.40 1.25 36.03
CA GLY A 395 -1.68 0.66 36.47
C GLY A 395 -1.70 0.38 37.97
N THR A 396 -1.91 -0.88 38.35
CA THR A 396 -1.87 -1.30 39.76
C THR A 396 -0.49 -1.79 40.20
N GLY A 397 0.43 -2.07 39.27
CA GLY A 397 1.69 -2.78 39.56
C GLY A 397 1.55 -4.31 39.60
N ALA A 398 0.36 -4.83 39.29
CA ALA A 398 0.09 -6.26 39.10
C ALA A 398 -0.52 -6.51 37.70
N VAL A 399 0.06 -7.47 36.97
CA VAL A 399 -0.30 -7.80 35.59
C VAL A 399 -0.79 -9.25 35.53
N LYS A 400 -1.78 -9.53 34.69
CA LYS A 400 -2.39 -10.86 34.53
C LYS A 400 -1.72 -11.68 33.42
#